data_AF-A0AAE9EYG4-F1
#
_entry.id   AF-A0AAE9EYG4-F1
#
_cell.length_a   1.000
_cell.length_b   1.000
_cell.length_c   1.000
_cell.angle_alpha   90.00
_cell.angle_beta   90.00
_cell.angle_gamma   90.00
#
_symmetry.space_group_name_H-M   'P 1'
#
loop_
_entity.id
_entity.type
_entity.pdbx_description
1 polymer ?
#
loop_
_entity_poly.entity_id
_entity_poly.type
_entity_poly.pdbx_seq_one_letter_code
_entity_poly.pdbx_strand_id
1 'polypeptide(L)'
;MATCNTMCSLSEIRFRSKNMLIDKLEATASSRDGPRSKFIADPNKMVKEYSRSAADTHKCNKPELLRPFPVLMQTVDYLLNLFNGHKDRQQRVTSSNFSSTFLFVSDRLRAVRQDMIMQNLNSTQTITLMEKMLPFYLETDGVCKMATCFGYNSKLHDFQLEECFGRWYEELNASSDVTPHPLISSAFFFRQLHRKPTLLQDLYTFRGKLSEEVFSLTKRVISSYNSNNYYRFFKLFKDLDPLLQYSLSDSVSYIRQSAMRIIYTAFKTPVSKLPSHLISDWLGFPTDTIFFVDFLQLYNVIPDNQGNVHISAIKLIEILENDQISRQF
;
A
#
# COMPACT_ATOMS: atom_id res chain seq x y z
N MET A 1 -23.34 -14.91 -18.69
CA MET A 1 -22.46 -15.50 -17.66
C MET A 1 -21.05 -15.55 -18.22
N ALA A 2 -20.03 -15.27 -17.40
CA ALA A 2 -18.63 -15.36 -17.80
C ALA A 2 -18.20 -16.83 -18.02
N THR A 3 -17.39 -17.09 -19.04
CA THR A 3 -17.03 -18.45 -19.47
C THR A 3 -15.53 -18.65 -19.74
N CYS A 4 -14.68 -17.64 -19.50
CA CYS A 4 -13.23 -17.79 -19.62
C CYS A 4 -12.66 -18.60 -18.44
N ASN A 5 -12.45 -19.90 -18.62
CA ASN A 5 -11.99 -20.81 -17.56
C ASN A 5 -10.48 -20.76 -17.29
N THR A 6 -9.76 -19.80 -17.86
CA THR A 6 -8.30 -19.63 -17.75
C THR A 6 -7.97 -18.20 -17.30
N MET A 7 -6.76 -17.97 -16.77
CA MET A 7 -6.33 -16.64 -16.32
C MET A 7 -6.24 -15.59 -17.45
N CYS A 8 -6.14 -16.05 -18.70
CA CYS A 8 -6.18 -15.25 -19.92
C CYS A 8 -6.93 -16.00 -21.02
N SER A 9 -7.72 -15.28 -21.83
CA SER A 9 -8.50 -15.88 -22.92
C SER A 9 -7.60 -16.31 -24.09
N LEU A 10 -7.97 -17.39 -24.80
CA LEU A 10 -7.20 -17.87 -25.96
C LEU A 10 -7.06 -16.82 -27.07
N SER A 11 -8.09 -15.99 -27.27
CA SER A 11 -8.07 -14.89 -28.24
C SER A 11 -7.03 -13.83 -27.88
N GLU A 12 -6.94 -13.46 -26.60
CA GLU A 12 -5.93 -12.53 -26.11
C GLU A 12 -4.52 -13.11 -26.18
N ILE A 13 -4.32 -14.39 -25.81
CA ILE A 13 -3.02 -15.07 -25.93
C ILE A 13 -2.55 -15.03 -27.39
N ARG A 14 -3.43 -15.37 -28.35
CA ARG A 14 -3.11 -15.32 -29.78
C ARG A 14 -2.80 -13.90 -30.25
N PHE A 15 -3.59 -12.92 -29.82
CA PHE A 15 -3.38 -11.51 -30.15
C PHE A 15 -2.03 -11.01 -29.64
N ARG A 16 -1.71 -11.24 -28.35
CA ARG A 16 -0.45 -10.77 -27.75
C ARG A 16 0.77 -11.51 -28.31
N SER A 17 0.62 -12.80 -28.65
CA SER A 17 1.68 -13.56 -29.32
C SER A 17 1.97 -13.02 -30.73
N LYS A 18 0.93 -12.73 -31.52
CA LYS A 18 1.08 -12.18 -32.88
C LYS A 18 1.70 -10.77 -32.89
N ASN A 19 1.41 -9.96 -31.87
CA ASN A 19 1.86 -8.57 -31.78
C ASN A 19 3.12 -8.38 -30.91
N MET A 20 3.80 -9.45 -30.49
CA MET A 20 5.01 -9.39 -29.64
C MET A 20 4.78 -8.66 -28.30
N LEU A 21 3.58 -8.78 -27.73
CA LEU A 21 3.16 -8.10 -26.50
C LEU A 21 3.29 -8.96 -25.24
N ILE A 22 3.83 -10.17 -25.34
CA ILE A 22 4.04 -11.09 -24.21
C ILE A 22 4.98 -10.46 -23.18
N ASP A 23 4.63 -10.57 -21.90
CA ASP A 23 5.48 -10.15 -20.78
C ASP A 23 6.50 -11.25 -20.44
N LYS A 24 7.67 -10.88 -19.90
CA LYS A 24 8.70 -11.84 -19.47
C LYS A 24 8.14 -12.86 -18.46
N LEU A 25 7.24 -12.43 -17.59
CA LEU A 25 6.61 -13.29 -16.56
C LEU A 25 5.59 -14.27 -17.12
N GLU A 26 5.14 -14.06 -18.35
CA GLU A 26 4.19 -14.93 -19.07
C GLU A 26 4.88 -15.80 -20.12
N ALA A 27 6.18 -15.61 -20.33
CA ALA A 27 6.95 -16.36 -21.31
C ALA A 27 7.40 -17.72 -20.78
N THR A 28 7.54 -18.69 -21.70
CA THR A 28 8.13 -20.00 -21.42
C THR A 28 9.58 -19.86 -20.95
N ALA A 29 10.05 -20.83 -20.16
CA ALA A 29 11.40 -20.83 -19.61
C ALA A 29 12.50 -20.76 -20.68
N SER A 30 12.25 -21.34 -21.85
CA SER A 30 13.18 -21.36 -22.99
C SER A 30 13.29 -20.03 -23.74
N SER A 31 12.31 -19.12 -23.58
CA SER A 31 12.26 -17.87 -24.36
C SER A 31 12.49 -16.61 -23.53
N ARG A 32 12.27 -16.67 -22.21
CA ARG A 32 12.24 -15.50 -21.31
C ARG A 32 13.56 -14.74 -21.15
N ASP A 33 14.68 -15.38 -21.48
CA ASP A 33 16.02 -14.77 -21.40
C ASP A 33 16.46 -14.14 -22.74
N GLY A 34 15.65 -14.29 -23.79
CA GLY A 34 15.87 -13.67 -25.10
C GLY A 34 15.25 -12.27 -25.24
N PRO A 35 15.33 -11.65 -26.44
CA PRO A 35 14.61 -10.43 -26.73
C PRO A 35 13.10 -10.67 -26.74
N ARG A 36 12.31 -9.65 -26.35
CA ARG A 36 10.83 -9.74 -26.27
C ARG A 36 10.16 -10.24 -27.55
N SER A 37 10.73 -9.94 -28.72
CA SER A 37 10.25 -10.43 -30.02
C SER A 37 10.29 -11.95 -30.18
N LYS A 38 11.06 -12.66 -29.36
CA LYS A 38 11.18 -14.13 -29.35
C LYS A 38 10.42 -14.78 -28.20
N PHE A 39 9.70 -14.02 -27.36
CA PHE A 39 8.94 -14.60 -26.26
C PHE A 39 7.83 -15.51 -26.77
N ILE A 40 7.82 -16.73 -26.25
CA ILE A 40 6.78 -17.72 -26.51
C ILE A 40 5.86 -17.73 -25.30
N ALA A 41 4.57 -17.46 -25.51
CA ALA A 41 3.57 -17.46 -24.45
C ALA A 41 3.49 -18.83 -23.76
N ASP A 42 3.52 -18.84 -22.44
CA ASP A 42 3.21 -20.00 -21.60
C ASP A 42 1.74 -19.91 -21.17
N PRO A 43 0.82 -20.73 -21.72
CA PRO A 43 -0.61 -20.61 -21.44
C PRO A 43 -0.97 -20.67 -19.95
N ASN A 44 -0.13 -21.32 -19.12
CA ASN A 44 -0.34 -21.44 -17.68
C ASN A 44 0.09 -20.19 -16.90
N LYS A 45 0.83 -19.28 -17.52
CA LYS A 45 1.32 -18.04 -16.90
C LYS A 45 0.68 -16.79 -17.48
N MET A 46 0.05 -16.89 -18.64
CA MET A 46 -0.67 -15.79 -19.27
C MET A 46 -1.80 -15.30 -18.37
N VAL A 47 -1.82 -13.99 -18.09
CA VAL A 47 -2.89 -13.34 -17.34
C VAL A 47 -3.46 -12.19 -18.17
N LYS A 48 -4.79 -12.05 -18.16
CA LYS A 48 -5.50 -10.97 -18.85
C LYS A 48 -4.94 -9.59 -18.50
N GLU A 49 -4.57 -8.79 -19.49
CA GLU A 49 -4.11 -7.41 -19.30
C GLU A 49 -5.28 -6.46 -19.05
N TYR A 50 -5.02 -5.37 -18.33
CA TYR A 50 -6.04 -4.34 -18.13
C TYR A 50 -6.31 -3.56 -19.43
N SER A 51 -7.59 -3.44 -19.81
CA SER A 51 -8.00 -2.67 -20.98
C SER A 51 -8.54 -1.29 -20.60
N ARG A 52 -7.91 -0.23 -21.14
CA ARG A 52 -8.26 1.18 -20.86
C ARG A 52 -9.52 1.69 -21.57
N SER A 53 -9.98 1.02 -22.62
CA SER A 53 -10.96 1.60 -23.55
C SER A 53 -12.41 1.36 -23.12
N ALA A 54 -13.06 2.39 -22.58
CA ALA A 54 -14.51 2.42 -22.34
C ALA A 54 -15.34 2.33 -23.64
N ALA A 55 -14.76 2.73 -24.79
CA ALA A 55 -15.41 2.69 -26.11
C ALA A 55 -15.58 1.27 -26.70
N ASP A 56 -14.88 0.27 -26.16
CA ASP A 56 -14.96 -1.14 -26.58
C ASP A 56 -15.69 -2.01 -25.54
N THR A 57 -16.53 -1.41 -24.69
CA THR A 57 -17.34 -2.13 -23.67
C THR A 57 -18.14 -3.27 -24.30
N HIS A 58 -18.71 -3.09 -25.50
CA HIS A 58 -19.38 -4.18 -26.23
C HIS A 58 -18.43 -5.29 -26.70
N LYS A 59 -17.15 -4.98 -26.99
CA LYS A 59 -16.15 -6.00 -27.36
C LYS A 59 -15.56 -6.73 -26.16
N CYS A 60 -15.43 -6.06 -25.01
CA CYS A 60 -14.82 -6.63 -23.80
C CYS A 60 -15.82 -7.36 -22.89
N ASN A 61 -17.12 -7.06 -22.98
CA ASN A 61 -18.17 -7.68 -22.17
C ASN A 61 -18.68 -9.03 -22.74
N LYS A 62 -17.89 -9.67 -23.60
CA LYS A 62 -18.26 -10.99 -24.12
C LYS A 62 -18.03 -12.06 -23.05
N PRO A 63 -18.98 -12.99 -22.82
CA PRO A 63 -18.84 -14.11 -21.89
C PRO A 63 -17.47 -14.79 -21.89
N GLU A 64 -16.95 -15.11 -23.07
CA GLU A 64 -15.70 -15.83 -23.28
C GLU A 64 -14.44 -15.02 -22.97
N LEU A 65 -14.57 -13.71 -22.74
CA LEU A 65 -13.46 -12.82 -22.37
C LEU A 65 -13.46 -12.47 -20.88
N LEU A 66 -14.54 -12.81 -20.15
CA LEU A 66 -14.67 -12.56 -18.72
C LEU A 66 -14.36 -13.84 -17.94
N ARG A 67 -13.53 -13.72 -16.91
CA ARG A 67 -13.19 -14.82 -16.00
C ARG A 67 -14.26 -14.93 -14.90
N PRO A 68 -14.90 -16.09 -14.69
CA PRO A 68 -15.85 -16.27 -13.61
C PRO A 68 -15.13 -16.19 -12.25
N PHE A 69 -15.89 -15.95 -11.17
CA PHE A 69 -15.36 -15.75 -9.82
C PHE A 69 -14.29 -16.78 -9.37
N PRO A 70 -14.46 -18.11 -9.56
CA PRO A 70 -13.43 -19.07 -9.17
C PRO A 70 -12.08 -18.85 -9.86
N VAL A 71 -12.11 -18.45 -11.14
CA VAL A 71 -10.91 -18.15 -11.94
C VAL A 71 -10.31 -16.81 -11.52
N LEU A 72 -11.13 -15.81 -11.17
CA LEU A 72 -10.62 -14.56 -10.60
C LEU A 72 -9.85 -14.81 -9.30
N MET A 73 -10.39 -15.63 -8.40
CA MET A 73 -9.74 -16.01 -7.14
C MET A 73 -8.39 -16.72 -7.40
N GLN A 74 -8.40 -17.72 -8.28
CA GLN A 74 -7.16 -18.42 -8.69
C GLN A 74 -6.14 -17.45 -9.32
N THR A 75 -6.60 -16.49 -10.12
CA THR A 75 -5.73 -15.50 -10.74
C THR A 75 -5.09 -14.59 -9.70
N VAL A 76 -5.87 -14.13 -8.71
CA VAL A 76 -5.33 -13.32 -7.61
C VAL A 76 -4.30 -14.14 -6.81
N ASP A 77 -4.60 -15.40 -6.48
CA ASP A 77 -3.62 -16.28 -5.82
C ASP A 77 -2.32 -16.41 -6.59
N TYR A 78 -2.40 -16.67 -7.90
CA TYR A 78 -1.24 -16.77 -8.76
C TYR A 78 -0.40 -15.48 -8.76
N LEU A 79 -1.05 -14.32 -8.92
CA LEU A 79 -0.37 -13.02 -8.97
C LEU A 79 0.29 -12.65 -7.64
N LEU A 80 -0.38 -12.90 -6.52
CA LEU A 80 0.18 -12.65 -5.19
C LEU A 80 1.33 -13.61 -4.87
N ASN A 81 1.22 -14.89 -5.27
CA ASN A 81 2.32 -15.84 -5.15
C ASN A 81 3.52 -15.46 -6.01
N LEU A 82 3.28 -14.91 -7.21
CA LEU A 82 4.33 -14.39 -8.07
C LEU A 82 5.06 -13.20 -7.42
N PHE A 83 4.31 -12.27 -6.84
CA PHE A 83 4.88 -11.14 -6.10
C PHE A 83 5.66 -11.59 -4.84
N ASN A 84 5.13 -12.57 -4.10
CA ASN A 84 5.71 -13.07 -2.86
C ASN A 84 6.90 -14.03 -3.07
N GLY A 85 7.00 -14.70 -4.23
CA GLY A 85 7.97 -15.77 -4.52
C GLY A 85 9.43 -15.32 -4.64
N HIS A 86 9.70 -14.03 -4.73
CA HIS A 86 11.05 -13.49 -4.61
C HIS A 86 11.47 -13.53 -3.12
N LYS A 87 12.65 -14.04 -2.77
CA LYS A 87 12.96 -14.45 -1.38
C LYS A 87 13.45 -13.33 -0.44
N ASP A 88 13.96 -12.19 -0.93
CA ASP A 88 14.53 -11.15 -0.05
C ASP A 88 13.67 -9.88 0.01
N ARG A 89 12.92 -9.67 1.12
CA ARG A 89 11.98 -8.53 1.32
C ARG A 89 12.66 -7.18 1.43
N GLN A 90 13.90 -7.12 1.91
CA GLN A 90 14.58 -5.85 2.21
C GLN A 90 15.51 -5.36 1.08
N GLN A 91 16.05 -6.26 0.24
CA GLN A 91 16.80 -5.89 -0.98
C GLN A 91 15.87 -5.66 -2.19
N ARG A 92 14.54 -5.72 -1.98
CA ARG A 92 13.53 -5.86 -3.02
C ARG A 92 13.29 -4.55 -3.79
N VAL A 93 13.17 -3.42 -3.10
CA VAL A 93 12.55 -2.20 -3.66
C VAL A 93 13.34 -1.57 -4.81
N THR A 94 14.67 -1.62 -4.73
CA THR A 94 15.58 -1.03 -5.73
C THR A 94 15.96 -2.00 -6.84
N SER A 95 15.53 -3.27 -6.77
CA SER A 95 15.82 -4.26 -7.80
C SER A 95 14.93 -4.09 -9.02
N SER A 96 15.49 -4.25 -10.22
CA SER A 96 14.72 -4.28 -11.48
C SER A 96 13.66 -5.41 -11.50
N ASN A 97 13.90 -6.48 -10.74
CA ASN A 97 12.98 -7.60 -10.58
C ASN A 97 11.71 -7.21 -9.80
N PHE A 98 11.82 -6.38 -8.76
CA PHE A 98 10.65 -5.89 -8.03
C PHE A 98 9.80 -4.99 -8.91
N SER A 99 10.41 -4.00 -9.55
CA SER A 99 9.67 -3.05 -10.40
C SER A 99 8.92 -3.73 -11.55
N SER A 100 9.57 -4.67 -12.24
CA SER A 100 8.91 -5.43 -13.32
C SER A 100 7.74 -6.28 -12.79
N THR A 101 7.93 -6.98 -11.67
CA THR A 101 6.88 -7.81 -11.05
C THR A 101 5.74 -6.96 -10.50
N PHE A 102 6.03 -5.83 -9.86
CA PHE A 102 5.05 -4.88 -9.36
C PHE A 102 4.20 -4.32 -10.49
N LEU A 103 4.81 -3.83 -11.56
CA LEU A 103 4.09 -3.27 -12.71
C LEU A 103 3.19 -4.32 -13.37
N PHE A 104 3.70 -5.54 -13.53
CA PHE A 104 2.92 -6.66 -14.05
C PHE A 104 1.72 -6.98 -13.14
N VAL A 105 1.97 -7.27 -11.86
CA VAL A 105 0.92 -7.67 -10.91
C VAL A 105 -0.12 -6.57 -10.74
N SER A 106 0.29 -5.31 -10.62
CA SER A 106 -0.62 -4.17 -10.48
C SER A 106 -1.57 -4.04 -11.69
N ASP A 107 -1.05 -4.18 -12.91
CA ASP A 107 -1.85 -4.18 -14.14
C ASP A 107 -2.86 -5.34 -14.16
N ARG A 108 -2.39 -6.56 -13.89
CA ARG A 108 -3.23 -7.77 -13.93
C ARG A 108 -4.30 -7.77 -12.84
N LEU A 109 -4.02 -7.26 -11.65
CA LEU A 109 -5.02 -7.07 -10.59
C LEU A 109 -6.07 -6.02 -10.99
N ARG A 110 -5.70 -4.99 -11.74
CA ARG A 110 -6.67 -4.04 -12.31
C ARG A 110 -7.58 -4.72 -13.33
N ALA A 111 -7.07 -5.65 -14.14
CA ALA A 111 -7.89 -6.47 -15.03
C ALA A 111 -8.85 -7.41 -14.26
N VAL A 112 -8.43 -7.96 -13.13
CA VAL A 112 -9.31 -8.73 -12.22
C VAL A 112 -10.44 -7.85 -11.69
N ARG A 113 -10.14 -6.65 -11.21
CA ARG A 113 -11.17 -5.68 -10.77
C ARG A 113 -12.12 -5.30 -11.90
N GLN A 114 -11.60 -5.13 -13.12
CA GLN A 114 -12.42 -4.85 -14.29
C GLN A 114 -13.41 -5.99 -14.59
N ASP A 115 -12.97 -7.24 -14.57
CA ASP A 115 -13.84 -8.41 -14.77
C ASP A 115 -14.90 -8.52 -13.67
N MET A 116 -14.53 -8.24 -12.42
CA MET A 116 -15.43 -8.23 -11.27
C MET A 116 -16.56 -7.19 -11.46
N ILE A 117 -16.22 -5.97 -11.88
CA ILE A 117 -17.19 -4.90 -12.15
C ILE A 117 -18.09 -5.26 -13.34
N MET A 118 -17.51 -5.73 -14.45
CA MET A 118 -18.28 -6.08 -15.66
C MET A 118 -19.29 -7.20 -15.42
N GLN A 119 -18.98 -8.13 -14.52
CA GLN A 119 -19.87 -9.22 -14.15
C GLN A 119 -20.90 -8.84 -13.08
N ASN A 120 -20.77 -7.66 -12.46
CA ASN A 120 -21.57 -7.24 -11.31
C ASN A 120 -21.62 -8.33 -10.22
N LEU A 121 -20.45 -8.77 -9.74
CA LEU A 121 -20.37 -9.80 -8.71
C LEU A 121 -21.10 -9.37 -7.42
N ASN A 122 -21.65 -10.34 -6.70
CA ASN A 122 -22.36 -10.07 -5.45
C ASN A 122 -21.40 -9.58 -4.35
N SER A 123 -21.96 -8.97 -3.29
CA SER A 123 -21.19 -8.33 -2.23
C SER A 123 -20.17 -9.26 -1.56
N THR A 124 -20.55 -10.51 -1.25
CA THR A 124 -19.63 -11.48 -0.64
C THR A 124 -18.43 -11.77 -1.54
N GLN A 125 -18.67 -11.99 -2.84
CA GLN A 125 -17.61 -12.24 -3.82
C GLN A 125 -16.72 -11.01 -4.02
N THR A 126 -17.31 -9.82 -4.12
CA THR A 126 -16.59 -8.55 -4.29
C THR A 126 -15.71 -8.26 -3.07
N ILE A 127 -16.25 -8.39 -1.86
CA ILE A 127 -15.48 -8.19 -0.62
C ILE A 127 -14.34 -9.19 -0.53
N THR A 128 -14.60 -10.48 -0.79
CA THR A 128 -13.57 -11.53 -0.75
C THR A 128 -12.41 -11.24 -1.72
N LEU A 129 -12.72 -10.81 -2.95
CA LEU A 129 -11.68 -10.44 -3.93
C LEU A 129 -10.91 -9.19 -3.46
N MET A 130 -11.61 -8.15 -2.99
CA MET A 130 -10.99 -6.92 -2.54
C MET A 130 -10.06 -7.14 -1.36
N GLU A 131 -10.51 -7.85 -0.32
CA GLU A 131 -9.71 -8.14 0.87
C GLU A 131 -8.46 -8.97 0.55
N LYS A 132 -8.52 -9.77 -0.51
CA LYS A 132 -7.35 -10.51 -1.00
C LYS A 132 -6.34 -9.63 -1.74
N MET A 133 -6.80 -8.61 -2.46
CA MET A 133 -5.95 -7.71 -3.25
C MET A 133 -5.42 -6.51 -2.46
N LEU A 134 -6.17 -6.01 -1.47
CA LEU A 134 -5.82 -4.83 -0.68
C LEU A 134 -4.46 -4.93 0.02
N PRO A 135 -4.03 -6.10 0.56
CA PRO A 135 -2.70 -6.24 1.14
C PRO A 135 -1.57 -5.86 0.18
N PHE A 136 -1.66 -6.29 -1.09
CA PHE A 136 -0.69 -5.93 -2.12
C PHE A 136 -0.63 -4.41 -2.33
N TYR A 137 -1.78 -3.75 -2.44
CA TYR A 137 -1.84 -2.31 -2.66
C TYR A 137 -1.29 -1.52 -1.45
N LEU A 138 -1.62 -1.94 -0.23
CA LEU A 138 -1.12 -1.33 1.01
C LEU A 138 0.39 -1.52 1.17
N GLU A 139 0.89 -2.74 1.00
CA GLU A 139 2.32 -3.05 1.11
C GLU A 139 3.14 -2.27 0.10
N THR A 140 2.72 -2.29 -1.18
CA THR A 140 3.44 -1.57 -2.24
C THR A 140 3.38 -0.05 -2.08
N ASP A 141 2.29 0.51 -1.54
CA ASP A 141 2.21 1.94 -1.21
C ASP A 141 3.25 2.31 -0.14
N GLY A 142 3.25 1.60 0.98
CA GLY A 142 4.16 1.86 2.10
C GLY A 142 5.62 1.69 1.71
N VAL A 143 5.95 0.57 1.06
CA VAL A 143 7.32 0.26 0.62
C VAL A 143 7.84 1.29 -0.39
N CYS A 144 7.02 1.68 -1.38
CA CYS A 144 7.43 2.65 -2.39
C CYS A 144 7.41 4.12 -1.93
N LYS A 145 6.76 4.41 -0.80
CA LYS A 145 6.88 5.71 -0.11
C LYS A 145 8.14 5.79 0.77
N MET A 146 8.71 4.65 1.17
CA MET A 146 9.93 4.59 1.98
C MET A 146 11.20 4.39 1.15
N ALA A 147 11.09 3.93 -0.09
CA ALA A 147 12.25 3.70 -0.95
C ALA A 147 11.92 3.94 -2.42
N THR A 148 12.97 4.17 -3.23
CA THR A 148 12.81 4.44 -4.66
C THR A 148 12.38 3.19 -5.42
N CYS A 149 11.12 3.18 -5.86
CA CYS A 149 10.56 2.16 -6.75
C CYS A 149 10.50 2.64 -8.19
N PHE A 150 11.19 1.97 -9.12
CA PHE A 150 11.07 2.30 -10.54
C PHE A 150 9.68 1.97 -11.06
N GLY A 151 9.05 2.91 -11.78
CA GLY A 151 7.71 2.77 -12.35
C GLY A 151 6.55 3.01 -11.37
N TYR A 152 6.83 3.23 -10.08
CA TYR A 152 5.82 3.61 -9.10
C TYR A 152 5.37 5.05 -9.29
N ASN A 153 4.06 5.28 -9.24
CA ASN A 153 3.47 6.62 -9.27
C ASN A 153 2.51 6.76 -8.09
N SER A 154 2.91 7.51 -7.06
CA SER A 154 2.14 7.63 -5.82
C SER A 154 0.71 8.11 -6.06
N LYS A 155 0.49 9.09 -6.94
CA LYS A 155 -0.86 9.62 -7.21
C LYS A 155 -1.77 8.58 -7.85
N LEU A 156 -1.25 7.87 -8.85
CA LEU A 156 -2.01 6.80 -9.51
C LEU A 156 -2.29 5.65 -8.55
N HIS A 157 -1.31 5.29 -7.72
CA HIS A 157 -1.44 4.21 -6.75
C HIS A 157 -2.43 4.56 -5.65
N ASP A 158 -2.33 5.78 -5.10
CA ASP A 158 -3.28 6.32 -4.14
C ASP A 158 -4.69 6.29 -4.71
N PHE A 159 -4.90 6.77 -5.94
CA PHE A 159 -6.21 6.71 -6.61
C PHE A 159 -6.75 5.28 -6.71
N GLN A 160 -5.93 4.31 -7.15
CA GLN A 160 -6.36 2.93 -7.28
C GLN A 160 -6.70 2.28 -5.93
N LEU A 161 -5.94 2.60 -4.88
CA LEU A 161 -6.17 2.08 -3.55
C LEU A 161 -7.44 2.70 -2.92
N GLU A 162 -7.71 3.98 -3.15
CA GLU A 162 -8.98 4.62 -2.78
C GLU A 162 -10.17 4.00 -3.54
N GLU A 163 -10.04 3.69 -4.83
CA GLU A 163 -11.09 2.97 -5.58
C GLU A 163 -11.37 1.58 -4.97
N CYS A 164 -10.32 0.83 -4.60
CA CYS A 164 -10.46 -0.47 -3.97
C CYS A 164 -11.16 -0.39 -2.61
N PHE A 165 -10.72 0.53 -1.75
CA PHE A 165 -11.33 0.72 -0.43
C PHE A 165 -12.74 1.28 -0.51
N GLY A 166 -13.00 2.22 -1.42
CA GLY A 166 -14.33 2.76 -1.68
C GLY A 166 -15.30 1.65 -2.08
N ARG A 167 -14.90 0.79 -3.02
CA ARG A 167 -15.73 -0.35 -3.42
C ARG A 167 -15.93 -1.35 -2.28
N TRP A 168 -14.88 -1.67 -1.53
CA TRP A 168 -14.97 -2.56 -0.36
C TRP A 168 -15.94 -2.01 0.70
N TYR A 169 -15.88 -0.70 0.97
CA TYR A 169 -16.74 -0.01 1.93
C TYR A 169 -18.21 0.04 1.47
N GLU A 170 -18.47 0.32 0.19
CA GLU A 170 -19.82 0.29 -0.40
C GLU A 170 -20.49 -1.07 -0.21
N GLU A 171 -19.78 -2.16 -0.53
CA GLU A 171 -20.32 -3.52 -0.43
C GLU A 171 -20.56 -3.95 1.01
N LEU A 172 -19.70 -3.53 1.95
CA LEU A 172 -19.89 -3.80 3.38
C LEU A 172 -21.10 -3.08 3.99
N ASN A 173 -21.45 -1.91 3.47
CA ASN A 173 -22.65 -1.20 3.88
C ASN A 173 -23.91 -1.77 3.22
N ALA A 174 -23.80 -2.29 1.99
CA ALA A 174 -24.89 -2.93 1.29
C ALA A 174 -25.24 -4.32 1.86
N SER A 175 -24.28 -5.01 2.49
CA SER A 175 -24.46 -6.34 3.05
C SER A 175 -24.54 -6.34 4.58
N SER A 176 -25.53 -6.98 5.18
CA SER A 176 -25.63 -7.15 6.64
C SER A 176 -24.74 -8.28 7.19
N ASP A 177 -24.48 -9.31 6.38
CA ASP A 177 -24.05 -10.63 6.88
C ASP A 177 -22.56 -10.90 6.69
N VAL A 178 -21.80 -9.94 6.14
CA VAL A 178 -20.37 -10.09 5.90
C VAL A 178 -19.58 -9.47 7.05
N THR A 179 -18.72 -10.29 7.68
CA THR A 179 -17.73 -9.81 8.64
C THR A 179 -16.45 -9.44 7.87
N PRO A 180 -16.00 -8.19 7.94
CA PRO A 180 -14.81 -7.74 7.22
C PRO A 180 -13.52 -8.30 7.83
N HIS A 181 -12.48 -8.43 7.01
CA HIS A 181 -11.16 -8.86 7.47
C HIS A 181 -10.60 -7.86 8.51
N PRO A 182 -10.10 -8.34 9.68
CA PRO A 182 -9.61 -7.48 10.76
C PRO A 182 -8.55 -6.46 10.34
N LEU A 183 -7.49 -6.91 9.66
CA LEU A 183 -6.40 -6.01 9.23
C LEU A 183 -6.85 -4.98 8.19
N ILE A 184 -7.73 -5.38 7.26
CA ILE A 184 -8.22 -4.47 6.22
C ILE A 184 -9.11 -3.39 6.84
N SER A 185 -9.91 -3.78 7.83
CA SER A 185 -10.74 -2.85 8.60
C SER A 185 -9.91 -1.79 9.30
N SER A 186 -8.87 -2.16 10.04
CA SER A 186 -7.99 -1.18 10.69
C SER A 186 -7.23 -0.33 9.66
N ALA A 187 -6.71 -0.94 8.59
CA ALA A 187 -5.99 -0.22 7.54
C ALA A 187 -6.84 0.84 6.84
N PHE A 188 -8.14 0.57 6.62
CA PHE A 188 -9.09 1.52 6.05
C PHE A 188 -9.16 2.82 6.87
N PHE A 189 -9.21 2.72 8.20
CA PHE A 189 -9.21 3.89 9.08
C PHE A 189 -7.82 4.55 9.11
N PHE A 190 -6.77 3.77 9.31
CA PHE A 190 -5.40 4.28 9.47
C PHE A 190 -4.91 5.11 8.28
N ARG A 191 -5.29 4.71 7.07
CA ARG A 191 -4.96 5.46 5.85
C ARG A 191 -5.54 6.88 5.83
N GLN A 192 -6.71 7.08 6.42
CA GLN A 192 -7.41 8.37 6.45
C GLN A 192 -7.01 9.24 7.65
N LEU A 193 -6.20 8.71 8.58
CA LEU A 193 -5.94 9.32 9.88
C LEU A 193 -5.36 10.74 9.80
N HIS A 194 -4.42 10.97 8.87
CA HIS A 194 -3.82 12.29 8.68
C HIS A 194 -4.72 13.28 7.92
N ARG A 195 -5.79 12.82 7.27
CA ARG A 195 -6.65 13.62 6.38
C ARG A 195 -8.01 13.95 6.99
N LYS A 196 -8.52 13.10 7.89
CA LYS A 196 -9.91 13.16 8.36
C LYS A 196 -9.99 13.35 9.87
N PRO A 197 -10.15 14.60 10.36
CA PRO A 197 -10.27 14.87 11.81
C PRO A 197 -11.47 14.16 12.46
N THR A 198 -12.53 13.87 11.69
CA THR A 198 -13.75 13.21 12.15
C THR A 198 -13.65 11.67 12.16
N LEU A 199 -12.50 11.09 11.86
CA LEU A 199 -12.33 9.64 11.70
C LEU A 199 -12.76 8.82 12.93
N LEU A 200 -12.62 9.38 14.13
CA LEU A 200 -13.08 8.71 15.35
C LEU A 200 -14.62 8.53 15.34
N GLN A 201 -15.37 9.52 14.86
CA GLN A 201 -16.82 9.43 14.72
C GLN A 201 -17.20 8.36 13.69
N ASP A 202 -16.51 8.31 12.56
CA ASP A 202 -16.74 7.28 11.53
C ASP A 202 -16.50 5.88 12.08
N LEU A 203 -15.47 5.69 12.92
CA LEU A 203 -15.19 4.42 13.58
C LEU A 203 -16.36 3.99 14.48
N TYR A 204 -16.99 4.91 15.21
CA TYR A 204 -18.16 4.60 16.03
C TYR A 204 -19.38 4.25 15.18
N THR A 205 -19.60 4.95 14.06
CA THR A 205 -20.67 4.59 13.09
C THR A 205 -20.44 3.19 12.52
N PHE A 206 -19.18 2.80 12.29
CA PHE A 206 -18.80 1.50 11.76
C PHE A 206 -18.70 0.40 12.84
N ARG A 207 -18.98 0.71 14.13
CA ARG A 207 -18.77 -0.21 15.26
C ARG A 207 -19.45 -1.55 15.08
N GLY A 208 -20.66 -1.56 14.51
CA GLY A 208 -21.45 -2.79 14.33
C GLY A 208 -20.81 -3.82 13.40
N LYS A 209 -19.84 -3.42 12.57
CA LYS A 209 -19.13 -4.28 11.62
C LYS A 209 -17.80 -4.83 12.16
N LEU A 210 -17.36 -4.35 13.33
CA LEU A 210 -16.03 -4.65 13.86
C LEU A 210 -16.10 -5.55 15.10
N SER A 211 -15.10 -6.44 15.23
CA SER A 211 -14.84 -7.10 16.49
C SER A 211 -14.36 -6.09 17.55
N GLU A 212 -14.50 -6.44 18.83
CA GLU A 212 -14.05 -5.57 19.92
C GLU A 212 -12.54 -5.31 19.87
N GLU A 213 -11.76 -6.32 19.51
CA GLU A 213 -10.30 -6.21 19.36
C GLU A 213 -9.92 -5.17 18.29
N VAL A 214 -10.50 -5.29 17.09
CA VAL A 214 -10.22 -4.37 15.96
C VAL A 214 -10.66 -2.96 16.32
N PHE A 215 -11.85 -2.80 16.90
CA PHE A 215 -12.36 -1.50 17.32
C PHE A 215 -11.47 -0.85 18.39
N SER A 216 -11.08 -1.60 19.43
CA SER A 216 -10.25 -1.11 20.52
C SER A 216 -8.85 -0.71 20.05
N LEU A 217 -8.20 -1.54 19.22
CA LEU A 217 -6.90 -1.23 18.62
C LEU A 217 -6.99 0.04 17.77
N THR A 218 -7.94 0.09 16.84
CA THR A 218 -8.11 1.20 15.90
C THR A 218 -8.39 2.50 16.65
N LYS A 219 -9.28 2.47 17.65
CA LYS A 219 -9.60 3.61 18.51
C LYS A 219 -8.37 4.11 19.28
N ARG A 220 -7.53 3.22 19.83
CA ARG A 220 -6.32 3.61 20.59
C ARG A 220 -5.33 4.36 19.70
N VAL A 221 -5.09 3.87 18.49
CA VAL A 221 -4.18 4.52 17.54
C VAL A 221 -4.73 5.89 17.13
N ILE A 222 -6.00 5.96 16.68
CA ILE A 222 -6.64 7.23 16.30
C ILE A 222 -6.58 8.25 17.46
N SER A 223 -6.92 7.82 18.68
CA SER A 223 -6.93 8.72 19.84
C SER A 223 -5.54 9.24 20.18
N SER A 224 -4.50 8.40 20.07
CA SER A 224 -3.11 8.83 20.32
C SER A 224 -2.62 9.85 19.29
N TYR A 225 -3.01 9.68 18.02
CA TYR A 225 -2.69 10.61 16.95
C TYR A 225 -3.43 11.95 17.14
N ASN A 226 -4.75 11.91 17.34
CA ASN A 226 -5.57 13.12 17.49
C ASN A 226 -5.19 13.97 18.72
N SER A 227 -4.67 13.34 19.78
CA SER A 227 -4.18 14.04 20.98
C SER A 227 -2.73 14.52 20.86
N ASN A 228 -2.08 14.36 19.69
CA ASN A 228 -0.64 14.62 19.49
C ASN A 228 0.25 13.89 20.51
N ASN A 229 -0.20 12.75 21.06
CA ASN A 229 0.60 11.93 21.95
C ASN A 229 1.52 11.03 21.11
N TYR A 230 2.51 11.63 20.47
CA TYR A 230 3.44 10.98 19.54
C TYR A 230 4.19 9.81 20.19
N TYR A 231 4.59 9.95 21.47
CA TYR A 231 5.23 8.85 22.19
C TYR A 231 4.32 7.62 22.31
N ARG A 232 3.06 7.81 22.71
CA ARG A 232 2.08 6.71 22.77
C ARG A 232 1.76 6.16 21.38
N PHE A 233 1.63 7.03 20.38
CA PHE A 233 1.40 6.61 19.00
C PHE A 233 2.51 5.69 18.51
N PHE A 234 3.78 6.08 18.65
CA PHE A 234 4.92 5.28 18.21
C PHE A 234 5.12 4.01 19.04
N LYS A 235 4.79 4.04 20.34
CA LYS A 235 4.75 2.83 21.16
C LYS A 235 3.74 1.81 20.63
N LEU A 236 2.54 2.25 20.25
CA LEU A 236 1.55 1.38 19.63
C LEU A 236 2.00 0.91 18.23
N PHE A 237 2.55 1.82 17.44
CA PHE A 237 2.98 1.57 16.06
C PHE A 237 4.00 0.44 15.95
N LYS A 238 4.99 0.40 16.86
CA LYS A 238 6.03 -0.65 16.90
C LYS A 238 5.45 -2.06 17.06
N ASP A 239 4.29 -2.19 17.71
CA ASP A 239 3.63 -3.48 17.97
C ASP A 239 2.61 -3.87 16.88
N LEU A 240 2.38 -3.02 15.88
CA LEU A 240 1.41 -3.28 14.81
C LEU A 240 1.92 -4.30 13.79
N ASP A 241 0.98 -5.02 13.16
CA ASP A 241 1.24 -5.79 11.95
C ASP A 241 1.88 -4.88 10.86
N PRO A 242 2.90 -5.36 10.11
CA PRO A 242 3.56 -4.56 9.08
C PRO A 242 2.59 -3.93 8.07
N LEU A 243 1.49 -4.61 7.73
CA LEU A 243 0.48 -4.07 6.83
C LEU A 243 -0.19 -2.82 7.40
N LEU A 244 -0.45 -2.81 8.69
CA LEU A 244 -1.01 -1.65 9.39
C LEU A 244 0.01 -0.53 9.51
N GLN A 245 1.30 -0.85 9.69
CA GLN A 245 2.37 0.14 9.66
C GLN A 245 2.45 0.84 8.28
N TYR A 246 2.37 0.08 7.18
CA TYR A 246 2.33 0.65 5.82
C TYR A 246 1.13 1.58 5.62
N SER A 247 -0.05 1.20 6.14
CA SER A 247 -1.26 2.04 6.08
C SER A 247 -1.13 3.37 6.85
N LEU A 248 -0.19 3.46 7.79
CA LEU A 248 0.09 4.66 8.60
C LEU A 248 1.27 5.49 8.10
N SER A 249 1.91 5.12 6.98
CA SER A 249 3.14 5.78 6.51
C SER A 249 3.01 7.31 6.37
N ASP A 250 1.90 7.81 5.85
CA ASP A 250 1.61 9.25 5.77
C ASP A 250 1.51 9.86 7.18
N SER A 251 0.68 9.24 8.04
CA SER A 251 0.47 9.66 9.43
C SER A 251 1.77 9.70 10.24
N VAL A 252 2.71 8.79 10.00
CA VAL A 252 4.05 8.77 10.61
C VAL A 252 4.83 10.04 10.25
N SER A 253 4.85 10.44 8.98
CA SER A 253 5.52 11.68 8.55
C SER A 253 4.88 12.91 9.20
N TYR A 254 3.55 13.02 9.19
CA TYR A 254 2.84 14.15 9.78
C TYR A 254 3.04 14.27 11.29
N ILE A 255 2.94 13.15 12.04
CA ILE A 255 3.09 13.20 13.49
C ILE A 255 4.53 13.50 13.92
N ARG A 256 5.54 13.07 13.14
CA ARG A 256 6.95 13.45 13.37
C ARG A 256 7.16 14.95 13.18
N GLN A 257 6.58 15.53 12.12
CA GLN A 257 6.64 16.97 11.88
C GLN A 257 5.96 17.76 13.01
N SER A 258 4.78 17.32 13.45
CA SER A 258 4.06 17.92 14.58
C SER A 258 4.89 17.82 15.87
N ALA A 259 5.46 16.65 16.16
CA ALA A 259 6.27 16.42 17.34
C ALA A 259 7.54 17.30 17.36
N MET A 260 8.22 17.48 16.21
CA MET A 260 9.37 18.40 16.12
C MET A 260 8.98 19.85 16.44
N ARG A 261 7.80 20.31 15.98
CA ARG A 261 7.27 21.65 16.33
C ARG A 261 6.97 21.78 17.82
N ILE A 262 6.42 20.73 18.44
CA ILE A 262 6.12 20.68 19.88
C ILE A 262 7.42 20.69 20.69
N ILE A 263 8.39 19.83 20.36
CA ILE A 263 9.69 19.75 21.03
C ILE A 263 10.42 21.09 20.92
N TYR A 264 10.45 21.69 19.73
CA TYR A 264 11.03 23.01 19.53
C TYR A 264 10.39 24.03 20.46
N THR A 265 9.06 24.16 20.43
CA THR A 265 8.36 25.16 21.24
C THR A 265 8.54 24.95 22.75
N ALA A 266 8.51 23.70 23.21
CA ALA A 266 8.60 23.36 24.63
C ALA A 266 10.01 23.56 25.21
N PHE A 267 11.06 23.30 24.41
CA PHE A 267 12.45 23.30 24.89
C PHE A 267 13.31 24.43 24.30
N LYS A 268 12.76 25.37 23.54
CA LYS A 268 13.52 26.47 22.92
C LYS A 268 14.08 27.42 23.97
N THR A 269 15.35 27.23 24.29
CA THR A 269 16.22 28.22 24.91
C THR A 269 17.57 28.24 24.18
N PRO A 270 18.37 29.32 24.27
CA PRO A 270 19.65 29.41 23.56
C PRO A 270 20.61 28.26 23.89
N VAL A 271 20.51 27.68 25.09
CA VAL A 271 21.43 26.68 25.64
C VAL A 271 20.82 25.27 25.72
N SER A 272 19.53 25.10 25.39
CA SER A 272 18.85 23.82 25.51
C SER A 272 19.42 22.77 24.56
N LYS A 273 19.81 21.64 25.16
CA LYS A 273 20.34 20.46 24.47
C LYS A 273 19.52 19.25 24.91
N LEU A 274 19.04 18.47 23.94
CA LEU A 274 18.39 17.19 24.22
C LEU A 274 19.19 16.05 23.59
N PRO A 275 19.32 14.89 24.25
CA PRO A 275 20.01 13.75 23.66
C PRO A 275 19.29 13.25 22.39
N SER A 276 20.04 13.05 21.31
CA SER A 276 19.49 12.64 20.00
C SER A 276 18.76 11.30 20.08
N HIS A 277 19.32 10.33 20.79
CA HIS A 277 18.71 9.00 20.97
C HIS A 277 17.34 9.06 21.66
N LEU A 278 17.14 10.02 22.58
CA LEU A 278 15.87 10.19 23.27
C LEU A 278 14.79 10.73 22.32
N ILE A 279 15.14 11.72 21.50
CA ILE A 279 14.24 12.24 20.46
C ILE A 279 13.95 11.15 19.42
N SER A 280 14.96 10.39 19.01
CA SER A 280 14.83 9.25 18.09
C SER A 280 13.81 8.23 18.59
N ASP A 281 13.88 7.84 19.87
CA ASP A 281 12.91 6.91 20.47
C ASP A 281 11.51 7.51 20.55
N TRP A 282 11.38 8.78 20.96
CA TRP A 282 10.09 9.47 21.02
C TRP A 282 9.38 9.56 19.66
N LEU A 283 10.16 9.70 18.59
CA LEU A 283 9.67 9.80 17.21
C LEU A 283 9.60 8.44 16.50
N GLY A 284 9.82 7.35 17.23
CA GLY A 284 9.68 5.99 16.74
C GLY A 284 10.61 5.66 15.59
N PHE A 285 11.83 6.20 15.58
CA PHE A 285 12.87 5.74 14.68
C PHE A 285 13.45 4.39 15.17
N PRO A 286 14.01 3.57 14.25
CA PRO A 286 14.76 2.39 14.62
C PRO A 286 15.93 2.73 15.57
N THR A 287 16.46 1.71 16.25
CA THR A 287 17.61 1.88 17.16
C THR A 287 18.85 2.42 16.43
N ASP A 288 18.97 2.15 15.13
CA ASP A 288 19.99 2.77 14.30
C ASP A 288 19.66 4.25 14.06
N THR A 289 20.52 5.12 14.59
CA THR A 289 20.36 6.57 14.51
C THR A 289 20.58 7.12 13.10
N ILE A 290 21.03 6.33 12.12
CA ILE A 290 21.31 6.82 10.75
C ILE A 290 20.07 7.52 10.15
N PHE A 291 18.91 6.86 10.16
CA PHE A 291 17.67 7.46 9.62
C PHE A 291 17.23 8.70 10.40
N PHE A 292 17.49 8.73 11.71
CA PHE A 292 17.15 9.89 12.53
C PHE A 292 18.10 11.07 12.25
N VAL A 293 19.38 10.81 12.00
CA VAL A 293 20.35 11.85 11.60
C VAL A 293 19.95 12.44 10.25
N ASP A 294 19.60 11.62 9.27
CA ASP A 294 19.10 12.08 7.97
C ASP A 294 17.82 12.93 8.14
N PHE A 295 16.92 12.50 9.04
CA PHE A 295 15.72 13.26 9.37
C PHE A 295 16.04 14.62 10.02
N LEU A 296 17.02 14.70 10.91
CA LEU A 296 17.46 15.96 11.52
C LEU A 296 18.07 16.92 10.49
N GLN A 297 18.74 16.40 9.46
CA GLN A 297 19.29 17.24 8.38
C GLN A 297 18.19 17.98 7.61
N LEU A 298 16.97 17.44 7.51
CA LEU A 298 15.81 18.17 6.97
C LEU A 298 15.53 19.46 7.76
N TYR A 299 15.79 19.45 9.07
CA TYR A 299 15.66 20.62 9.94
C TYR A 299 16.95 21.46 10.04
N ASN A 300 17.96 21.18 9.20
CA ASN A 300 19.29 21.80 9.21
C ASN A 300 20.03 21.68 10.55
N VAL A 301 19.87 20.55 11.25
CA VAL A 301 20.57 20.28 12.51
C VAL A 301 21.22 18.91 12.48
N ILE A 302 22.35 18.79 13.17
CA ILE A 302 23.02 17.53 13.45
C ILE A 302 23.34 17.44 14.96
N PRO A 303 23.45 16.22 15.52
CA PRO A 303 23.94 16.06 16.89
C PRO A 303 25.37 16.57 17.06
N ASP A 304 25.70 17.13 18.23
CA ASP A 304 27.07 17.48 18.61
C ASP A 304 27.92 16.25 18.94
N ASN A 305 29.21 16.45 19.29
CA ASN A 305 30.13 15.37 19.63
C ASN A 305 29.70 14.52 20.83
N GLN A 306 28.76 15.00 21.65
CA GLN A 306 28.18 14.28 22.78
C GLN A 306 26.84 13.62 22.43
N GLY A 307 26.41 13.68 21.16
CA GLY A 307 25.14 13.15 20.70
C GLY A 307 23.94 14.01 21.09
N ASN A 308 24.12 15.31 21.36
CA ASN A 308 23.03 16.20 21.72
C ASN A 308 22.57 17.09 20.57
N VAL A 309 21.27 17.33 20.48
CA VAL A 309 20.64 18.23 19.51
C VAL A 309 20.42 19.59 20.19
N HIS A 310 20.98 20.64 19.59
CA HIS A 310 20.73 22.03 19.99
C HIS A 310 19.34 22.47 19.52
N ILE A 311 18.39 22.64 20.45
CA ILE A 311 16.99 22.91 20.09
C ILE A 311 16.82 24.25 19.39
N SER A 312 17.60 25.26 19.78
CA SER A 312 17.59 26.59 19.16
C SER A 312 18.07 26.58 17.70
N ALA A 313 18.82 25.56 17.27
CA ALA A 313 19.32 25.44 15.90
C ALA A 313 18.29 24.82 14.93
N ILE A 314 17.21 24.21 15.44
CA ILE A 314 16.18 23.56 14.62
C ILE A 314 15.48 24.61 13.75
N LYS A 315 15.58 24.45 12.44
CA LYS A 315 14.81 25.23 11.46
C LYS A 315 13.55 24.47 11.11
N LEU A 316 12.42 24.89 11.67
CA LEU A 316 11.12 24.31 11.34
C LEU A 316 10.81 24.54 9.86
N ILE A 317 10.64 23.45 9.12
CA ILE A 317 10.21 23.44 7.72
C ILE A 317 8.95 22.58 7.59
N GLU A 318 8.25 22.73 6.47
CA GLU A 318 7.25 21.77 6.04
C GLU A 318 7.93 20.72 5.16
N ILE A 319 7.94 19.48 5.64
CA ILE A 319 8.47 18.37 4.88
C ILE A 319 7.41 17.95 3.86
N LEU A 320 7.83 17.86 2.59
CA LEU A 320 6.95 17.46 1.50
C LEU A 320 6.41 16.04 1.71
N GLU A 321 5.17 15.81 1.27
CA GLU A 321 4.49 14.51 1.43
C GLU A 321 5.28 13.33 0.83
N ASN A 322 6.09 13.56 -0.20
CA ASN A 322 6.85 12.51 -0.89
C ASN A 322 8.23 12.24 -0.28
N ASP A 323 8.59 12.88 0.84
CA ASP A 323 9.87 12.63 1.50
C ASP A 323 9.92 11.21 2.09
N GLN A 324 10.94 10.46 1.67
CA GLN A 324 11.19 9.09 2.12
C GLN A 324 11.75 9.06 3.54
N ILE A 325 12.54 10.06 3.94
CA ILE A 325 13.30 10.05 5.20
C ILE A 325 12.35 10.15 6.39
N SER A 326 11.37 11.05 6.33
CA SER A 326 10.35 11.21 7.37
C SER A 326 9.47 9.98 7.58
N ARG A 327 9.54 8.98 6.70
CA ARG A 327 8.72 7.75 6.71
C ARG A 327 9.49 6.49 7.09
N GLN A 328 10.78 6.57 7.41
CA GLN A 328 11.59 5.40 7.78
C GLN A 328 11.19 4.87 9.17
N PHE A 329 10.97 3.56 9.31
CA PHE A 329 10.66 2.88 10.57
C PHE A 329 11.03 1.41 10.55
#